data_AF-A0A2W5Z560-F1
#
_entry.id   AF-A0A2W5Z560-F1
#
_cell.length_a   1.000
_cell.length_b   1.000
_cell.length_c   1.000
_cell.angle_alpha   90.00
_cell.angle_beta   90.00
_cell.angle_gamma   90.00
#
_symmetry.space_group_name_H-M   'P 1'
#
loop_
_entity.id
_entity.type
_entity.pdbx_description
1 polymer ?
#
loop_
_entity_poly.entity_id
_entity_poly.type
_entity_poly.pdbx_seq_one_letter_code
_entity_poly.pdbx_strand_id
1 'polypeptide(L)'
;MNSGQNLSVGAVGGRHRLRRERAAWRRRLRGVRWHLVMALVGLLAAGAGSLWALSEPQVDVSLNSNGYDVAGNHLSATEPGVYQAGGASLVISVQGGRVKAAASALLNGRHMTGVCSVSDDAAGESCRFRLDSLSLTSEDRATGKGWSRLYNDGRRVGIRTTGTAPVPVPFALGR
;
A
#
# COMPACT_ATOMS: atom_id res chain seq x y z
N MET A 1 85.72 -47.52 -28.69
CA MET A 1 85.51 -46.56 -29.79
C MET A 1 84.00 -46.39 -30.00
N ASN A 2 83.59 -45.17 -30.39
CA ASN A 2 82.22 -44.64 -30.61
C ASN A 2 81.49 -44.00 -29.42
N SER A 3 81.86 -42.72 -29.21
CA SER A 3 81.04 -41.50 -29.29
C SER A 3 79.52 -41.61 -29.36
N GLY A 4 78.86 -40.81 -28.52
CA GLY A 4 77.46 -40.42 -28.64
C GLY A 4 77.10 -39.31 -27.65
N GLN A 5 77.65 -38.10 -27.84
CA GLN A 5 77.20 -36.89 -27.16
C GLN A 5 75.81 -36.51 -27.68
N ASN A 6 74.80 -36.51 -26.79
CA ASN A 6 73.50 -35.91 -27.06
C ASN A 6 73.47 -34.48 -26.50
N LEU A 7 73.55 -33.49 -27.39
CA LEU A 7 73.22 -32.09 -27.12
C LEU A 7 71.74 -31.87 -27.45
N SER A 8 70.93 -31.57 -26.44
CA SER A 8 69.57 -31.07 -26.64
C SER A 8 69.60 -29.54 -26.80
N VAL A 9 69.27 -29.07 -28.00
CA VAL A 9 68.95 -27.68 -28.31
C VAL A 9 67.44 -27.48 -28.16
N GLY A 10 67.04 -26.40 -27.47
CA GLY A 10 65.69 -25.83 -27.53
C GLY A 10 65.15 -25.45 -26.14
N ALA A 11 64.53 -24.30 -25.90
CA ALA A 11 64.24 -23.16 -26.74
C ALA A 11 63.99 -21.93 -25.84
N VAL A 12 64.36 -20.75 -26.33
CA VAL A 12 64.00 -19.44 -25.79
C VAL A 12 62.47 -19.30 -25.78
N GLY A 13 61.86 -19.35 -24.59
CA GLY A 13 60.40 -19.30 -24.41
C GLY A 13 59.91 -18.18 -23.48
N GLY A 14 60.69 -17.11 -23.32
CA GLY A 14 60.49 -16.10 -22.27
C GLY A 14 59.66 -14.87 -22.61
N ARG A 15 58.55 -14.94 -23.38
CA ARG A 15 57.69 -13.76 -23.63
C ARG A 15 56.17 -13.98 -23.66
N HIS A 16 55.67 -15.22 -23.73
CA HIS A 16 54.22 -15.47 -23.87
C HIS A 16 53.44 -15.68 -22.57
N ARG A 17 54.09 -15.97 -21.42
CA ARG A 17 53.39 -16.27 -20.15
C ARG A 17 52.78 -15.04 -19.47
N LEU A 18 53.42 -13.88 -19.55
CA LEU A 18 52.97 -12.66 -18.85
C LEU A 18 51.73 -11.98 -19.45
N ARG A 19 51.38 -12.28 -20.71
CA ARG A 19 50.24 -11.64 -21.40
C ARG A 19 48.89 -12.29 -21.04
N ARG A 20 48.87 -13.58 -20.68
CA ARG A 20 47.64 -14.31 -20.35
C ARG A 20 47.08 -13.97 -18.97
N GLU A 21 47.93 -13.73 -17.97
CA GLU A 21 47.47 -13.44 -16.60
C GLU A 21 46.76 -12.09 -16.48
N ARG A 22 47.25 -11.06 -17.19
CA ARG A 22 46.60 -9.73 -17.22
C ARG A 22 45.21 -9.76 -17.86
N ALA A 23 44.94 -10.68 -18.79
CA ALA A 23 43.63 -10.81 -19.44
C ALA A 23 42.60 -11.58 -18.58
N ALA A 24 43.05 -12.51 -17.74
CA ALA A 24 42.19 -13.20 -16.77
C ALA A 24 41.76 -12.27 -15.62
N TRP A 25 42.69 -11.43 -15.13
CA TRP A 25 42.44 -10.47 -14.06
C TRP A 25 41.39 -9.40 -14.42
N ARG A 26 41.44 -8.87 -15.66
CA ARG A 26 40.44 -7.90 -16.16
C ARG A 26 39.03 -8.51 -16.28
N ARG A 27 38.91 -9.82 -16.52
CA ARG A 27 37.62 -10.51 -16.59
C ARG A 27 37.00 -10.74 -15.22
N ARG A 28 37.80 -11.08 -14.20
CA ARG A 28 37.35 -11.15 -12.80
C ARG A 28 36.90 -9.80 -12.25
N LEU A 29 37.61 -8.71 -12.55
CA LEU A 29 37.22 -7.36 -12.12
C LEU A 29 35.92 -6.85 -12.77
N ARG A 30 35.62 -7.27 -14.01
CA ARG A 30 34.32 -6.95 -14.65
C ARG A 30 33.15 -7.71 -14.01
N GLY A 31 33.36 -8.96 -13.58
CA GLY A 31 32.34 -9.73 -12.86
C GLY A 31 32.00 -9.14 -11.49
N VAL A 32 33.01 -8.72 -10.73
CA VAL A 32 32.82 -8.08 -9.41
C VAL A 32 32.02 -6.77 -9.52
N ARG A 33 32.25 -5.97 -10.56
CA ARG A 33 31.48 -4.74 -10.81
C ARG A 33 30.00 -5.03 -11.10
N TRP A 34 29.70 -6.13 -11.79
CA TRP A 34 28.31 -6.50 -12.08
C TRP A 34 27.55 -6.96 -10.83
N HIS A 35 28.18 -7.75 -9.96
CA HIS A 35 27.54 -8.17 -8.70
C HIS A 35 27.28 -6.98 -7.77
N LEU A 36 28.18 -5.99 -7.72
CA LEU A 36 27.98 -4.76 -6.95
C LEU A 36 26.83 -3.91 -7.51
N VAL A 37 26.70 -3.79 -8.83
CA VAL A 37 25.57 -3.10 -9.47
C VAL A 37 24.25 -3.79 -9.14
N MET A 38 24.19 -5.12 -9.25
CA MET A 38 22.97 -5.87 -8.91
C MET A 38 22.62 -5.80 -7.42
N ALA A 39 23.61 -5.83 -6.53
CA ALA A 39 23.39 -5.64 -5.09
C ALA A 39 22.81 -4.25 -4.78
N LEU A 40 23.32 -3.20 -5.45
CA LEU A 40 22.80 -1.84 -5.33
C LEU A 40 21.36 -1.73 -5.83
N VAL A 41 21.04 -2.34 -6.98
CA VAL A 41 19.67 -2.40 -7.51
C VAL A 41 18.74 -3.14 -6.54
N GLY A 42 19.17 -4.27 -5.99
CA GLY A 42 18.40 -5.02 -4.99
C GLY A 42 18.14 -4.21 -3.72
N LEU A 43 19.15 -3.47 -3.23
CA LEU A 43 19.03 -2.62 -2.05
C LEU A 43 18.06 -1.45 -2.30
N LEU A 44 18.12 -0.83 -3.48
CA LEU A 44 17.21 0.25 -3.89
C LEU A 44 15.77 -0.27 -4.04
N ALA A 45 15.59 -1.46 -4.63
CA ALA A 45 14.28 -2.09 -4.76
C ALA A 45 13.68 -2.46 -3.40
N ALA A 46 14.48 -3.01 -2.47
CA ALA A 46 14.04 -3.31 -1.11
C ALA A 46 13.69 -2.03 -0.33
N GLY A 47 14.49 -0.96 -0.48
CA GLY A 47 14.20 0.34 0.10
C GLY A 47 12.88 0.93 -0.43
N ALA A 48 12.67 0.87 -1.75
CA ALA A 48 11.43 1.30 -2.37
C ALA A 48 10.22 0.48 -1.91
N GLY A 49 10.34 -0.86 -1.82
CA GLY A 49 9.28 -1.73 -1.33
C GLY A 49 8.88 -1.44 0.12
N SER A 50 9.87 -1.13 0.96
CA SER A 50 9.67 -0.77 2.38
C SER A 50 8.88 0.53 2.52
N LEU A 51 9.20 1.54 1.70
CA LEU A 51 8.49 2.83 1.70
C LEU A 51 7.04 2.70 1.24
N TRP A 52 6.78 1.84 0.25
CA TRP A 52 5.42 1.56 -0.21
C TRP A 52 4.59 0.83 0.85
N ALA A 53 5.18 -0.15 1.53
CA ALA A 53 4.52 -0.89 2.60
C ALA A 53 4.14 -0.01 3.82
N LEU A 54 4.86 1.09 4.03
CA LEU A 54 4.61 2.03 5.12
C LEU A 54 3.66 3.18 4.76
N SER A 55 3.26 3.31 3.49
CA SER A 55 2.32 4.36 3.11
C SER A 55 0.93 4.04 3.63
N GLU A 56 0.34 4.99 4.37
CA GLU A 56 -1.05 4.86 4.84
C GLU A 56 -1.97 4.77 3.63
N PRO A 57 -2.80 3.72 3.50
CA PRO A 57 -3.73 3.61 2.38
C PRO A 57 -4.68 4.82 2.42
N GLN A 58 -4.88 5.44 1.26
CA GLN A 58 -5.82 6.54 1.09
C GLN A 58 -7.04 6.07 0.30
N VAL A 59 -8.22 6.39 0.81
CA VAL A 59 -9.50 6.09 0.17
C VAL A 59 -10.29 7.38 0.02
N ASP A 60 -10.83 7.62 -1.18
CA ASP A 60 -11.67 8.79 -1.43
C ASP A 60 -13.14 8.49 -1.09
N VAL A 61 -13.78 9.43 -0.42
CA VAL A 61 -15.21 9.45 -0.07
C VAL A 61 -15.79 10.80 -0.46
N SER A 62 -16.99 10.82 -1.01
CA SER A 62 -17.71 12.07 -1.28
C SER A 62 -19.18 11.93 -0.99
N LEU A 63 -19.80 13.02 -0.56
CA LEU A 63 -21.25 13.13 -0.47
C LEU A 63 -21.67 14.43 -1.14
N ASN A 64 -22.53 14.30 -2.15
CA ASN A 64 -23.02 15.41 -2.95
C ASN A 64 -24.50 15.18 -3.33
N SER A 65 -25.07 16.07 -4.14
CA SER A 65 -26.47 15.98 -4.57
C SER A 65 -26.80 14.71 -5.36
N ASN A 66 -25.81 14.10 -6.00
CA ASN A 66 -26.00 12.92 -6.85
C ASN A 66 -25.92 11.62 -6.05
N GLY A 67 -25.32 11.64 -4.85
CA GLY A 67 -25.23 10.47 -4.00
C GLY A 67 -24.00 10.45 -3.10
N TYR A 68 -23.64 9.24 -2.69
CA TYR A 68 -22.49 8.95 -1.85
C TYR A 68 -21.49 8.11 -2.62
N ASP A 69 -20.29 8.64 -2.83
CA ASP A 69 -19.19 7.93 -3.48
C ASP A 69 -18.22 7.40 -2.44
N VAL A 70 -17.82 6.14 -2.54
CA VAL A 70 -16.84 5.51 -1.65
C VAL A 70 -16.00 4.48 -2.38
N ALA A 71 -14.68 4.65 -2.32
CA ALA A 71 -13.72 3.72 -2.93
C ALA A 71 -14.03 3.42 -4.42
N GLY A 72 -14.47 4.43 -5.17
CA GLY A 72 -14.85 4.30 -6.59
C GLY A 72 -16.24 3.72 -6.86
N ASN A 73 -17.03 3.42 -5.81
CA ASN A 73 -18.41 2.96 -5.94
C ASN A 73 -19.38 4.11 -5.65
N HIS A 74 -20.44 4.22 -6.44
CA HIS A 74 -21.47 5.23 -6.30
C HIS A 74 -22.74 4.62 -5.70
N LEU A 75 -23.21 5.17 -4.59
CA LEU A 75 -24.50 4.85 -3.99
C LEU A 75 -25.46 6.02 -4.26
N SER A 76 -26.50 5.76 -5.05
CA SER A 76 -27.49 6.78 -5.41
C SER A 76 -28.42 7.05 -4.24
N ALA A 77 -28.78 8.32 -4.05
CA ALA A 77 -29.77 8.71 -3.05
C ALA A 77 -31.16 8.15 -3.44
N THR A 78 -31.78 7.41 -2.53
CA THR A 78 -33.15 6.86 -2.73
C THR A 78 -34.18 7.61 -1.92
N GLU A 79 -33.80 8.03 -0.71
CA GLU A 79 -34.61 8.84 0.20
C GLU A 79 -33.67 9.82 0.94
N PRO A 80 -34.19 10.86 1.62
CA PRO A 80 -33.36 11.75 2.43
C PRO A 80 -32.50 10.96 3.43
N GLY A 81 -31.18 11.03 3.26
CA GLY A 81 -30.21 10.32 4.10
C GLY A 81 -30.05 8.83 3.78
N VAL A 82 -30.73 8.27 2.78
CA VAL A 82 -30.62 6.85 2.39
C VAL A 82 -30.00 6.75 1.00
N TYR A 83 -28.95 5.93 0.88
CA TYR A 83 -28.19 5.73 -0.35
C TYR A 83 -28.00 4.23 -0.62
N GLN A 84 -28.16 3.79 -1.87
CA GLN A 84 -28.09 2.37 -2.22
C GLN A 84 -27.44 2.14 -3.60
N ALA A 85 -26.75 1.01 -3.75
CA ALA A 85 -26.30 0.48 -5.04
C ALA A 85 -25.84 -0.98 -4.90
N GLY A 86 -26.24 -1.87 -5.83
CA GLY A 86 -25.61 -3.19 -5.99
C GLY A 86 -25.53 -4.06 -4.73
N GLY A 87 -26.52 -3.96 -3.82
CA GLY A 87 -26.52 -4.68 -2.54
C GLY A 87 -25.81 -3.97 -1.39
N ALA A 88 -25.22 -2.79 -1.63
CA ALA A 88 -24.78 -1.86 -0.61
C ALA A 88 -25.88 -0.87 -0.24
N SER A 89 -25.95 -0.52 1.04
CA SER A 89 -26.85 0.48 1.60
C SER A 89 -26.12 1.33 2.63
N LEU A 90 -26.48 2.60 2.69
CA LEU A 90 -26.00 3.60 3.64
C LEU A 90 -27.20 4.41 4.11
N VAL A 91 -27.27 4.64 5.41
CA VAL A 91 -28.25 5.53 6.03
C VAL A 91 -27.49 6.53 6.89
N ILE A 92 -27.77 7.82 6.70
CA ILE A 92 -27.28 8.94 7.48
C ILE A 92 -28.49 9.61 8.11
N SER A 93 -28.49 9.71 9.44
CA SER A 93 -29.54 10.36 10.22
C SER A 93 -28.95 11.51 11.01
N VAL A 94 -29.64 12.65 10.99
CA VAL A 94 -29.31 13.83 11.78
C VAL A 94 -30.47 14.12 12.72
N GLN A 95 -30.26 13.97 14.03
CA GLN A 95 -31.27 14.25 15.05
C GLN A 95 -30.68 15.11 16.17
N GLY A 96 -31.28 16.28 16.41
CA GLY A 96 -30.83 17.19 17.47
C GLY A 96 -29.36 17.61 17.33
N GLY A 97 -28.88 17.81 16.09
CA GLY A 97 -27.48 18.14 15.79
C GLY A 97 -26.51 16.94 15.80
N ARG A 98 -26.94 15.76 16.25
CA ARG A 98 -26.12 14.55 16.25
C ARG A 98 -26.24 13.82 14.93
N VAL A 99 -25.10 13.51 14.31
CA VAL A 99 -25.03 12.72 13.08
C VAL A 99 -24.70 11.28 13.42
N LYS A 100 -25.55 10.36 12.97
CA LYS A 100 -25.31 8.92 13.00
C LYS A 100 -25.38 8.36 11.60
N ALA A 101 -24.49 7.43 11.28
CA ALA A 101 -24.52 6.74 10.00
C ALA A 101 -24.42 5.24 10.21
N ALA A 102 -25.07 4.48 9.34
CA ALA A 102 -24.99 3.03 9.29
C ALA A 102 -24.90 2.56 7.85
N ALA A 103 -24.13 1.51 7.60
CA ALA A 103 -24.05 0.91 6.28
C ALA A 103 -24.00 -0.61 6.33
N SER A 104 -24.39 -1.22 5.22
CA SER A 104 -24.26 -2.64 4.93
C SER A 104 -23.78 -2.82 3.51
N ALA A 105 -22.74 -3.61 3.26
CA ALA A 105 -22.19 -3.84 1.92
C ALA A 105 -21.38 -5.14 1.85
N LEU A 106 -20.95 -5.49 0.65
CA LEU A 106 -19.87 -6.46 0.45
C LEU A 106 -18.54 -5.72 0.33
N LEU A 107 -17.62 -5.93 1.27
CA LEU A 107 -16.25 -5.41 1.23
C LEU A 107 -15.30 -6.56 0.90
N ASN A 108 -14.63 -6.50 -0.26
CA ASN A 108 -13.74 -7.57 -0.73
C ASN A 108 -14.42 -8.96 -0.72
N GLY A 109 -15.70 -9.01 -1.10
CA GLY A 109 -16.52 -10.23 -1.13
C GLY A 109 -17.06 -10.69 0.23
N ARG A 110 -16.78 -9.96 1.31
CA ARG A 110 -17.21 -10.29 2.68
C ARG A 110 -18.35 -9.38 3.11
N HIS A 111 -19.34 -9.93 3.82
CA HIS A 111 -20.45 -9.13 4.29
C HIS A 111 -19.98 -8.22 5.42
N MET A 112 -20.26 -6.93 5.29
CA MET A 112 -19.88 -5.93 6.26
C MET A 112 -21.07 -5.09 6.67
N THR A 113 -21.20 -4.86 7.97
CA THR A 113 -22.03 -3.78 8.51
C THR A 113 -21.19 -2.82 9.32
N GLY A 114 -21.60 -1.56 9.37
CA GLY A 114 -20.93 -0.52 10.14
C GLY A 114 -21.93 0.47 10.71
N VAL A 115 -21.62 0.99 11.88
CA VAL A 115 -22.35 2.10 12.51
C VAL A 115 -21.34 3.07 13.08
N CYS A 116 -21.54 4.35 12.79
CA CYS A 116 -20.72 5.43 13.28
C CYS A 116 -21.55 6.53 13.91
N SER A 117 -20.95 7.22 14.88
CA SER A 117 -21.51 8.41 15.52
C SER A 117 -20.48 9.51 15.46
N VAL A 118 -20.85 10.62 14.84
CA VAL A 118 -20.01 11.82 14.75
C VAL A 118 -20.11 12.58 16.08
N SER A 119 -18.99 13.10 16.55
CA SER A 119 -18.95 13.94 17.76
C SER A 119 -19.68 15.27 17.54
N ASP A 120 -20.11 15.90 18.64
CA ASP A 120 -20.89 17.15 18.58
C ASP A 120 -20.12 18.32 17.94
N ASP A 121 -18.78 18.30 18.02
CA ASP A 121 -17.89 19.28 17.37
C ASP A 121 -17.54 18.93 15.91
N ALA A 122 -18.06 17.81 15.41
CA ALA A 122 -17.78 17.24 14.10
C ALA A 122 -16.29 17.02 13.79
N ALA A 123 -15.44 17.00 14.82
CA ALA A 123 -14.00 16.80 14.71
C ALA A 123 -13.60 15.31 14.83
N GLY A 124 -14.54 14.45 15.23
CA GLY A 124 -14.31 13.02 15.38
C GLY A 124 -15.53 12.18 15.00
N GLU A 125 -15.29 10.90 14.74
CA GLU A 125 -16.33 9.91 14.53
C GLU A 125 -15.88 8.58 15.16
N SER A 126 -16.74 7.97 15.98
CA SER A 126 -16.48 6.65 16.58
C SER A 126 -17.32 5.60 15.85
N CYS A 127 -16.67 4.53 15.39
CA CYS A 127 -17.28 3.53 14.54
C CYS A 127 -17.15 2.10 15.10
N ARG A 128 -18.15 1.29 14.80
CA ARG A 128 -18.17 -0.16 15.05
C ARG A 128 -18.53 -0.88 13.75
N PHE A 129 -17.76 -1.89 13.41
CA PHE A 129 -17.95 -2.70 12.21
C PHE A 129 -18.04 -4.17 12.54
N ARG A 130 -18.74 -4.91 11.68
CA ARG A 130 -18.75 -6.36 11.67
C ARG A 130 -18.48 -6.83 10.24
N LEU A 131 -17.36 -7.52 10.03
CA LEU A 131 -17.00 -8.17 8.77
C LEU A 131 -17.13 -9.67 8.96
N ASP A 132 -18.20 -10.26 8.44
CA ASP A 132 -18.67 -11.62 8.74
C ASP A 132 -18.80 -11.84 10.26
N SER A 133 -17.85 -12.58 10.86
CA SER A 133 -17.74 -12.86 12.30
C SER A 133 -16.76 -11.94 13.04
N LEU A 134 -15.93 -11.16 12.32
CA LEU A 134 -14.93 -10.29 12.90
C LEU A 134 -15.55 -8.94 13.30
N SER A 135 -15.41 -8.58 14.57
CA SER A 135 -15.79 -7.25 15.07
C SER A 135 -14.57 -6.33 15.09
N LEU A 136 -14.74 -5.10 14.57
CA LEU A 136 -13.72 -4.05 14.59
C LEU A 136 -14.32 -2.77 15.14
N THR A 137 -13.49 -1.94 15.74
CA THR A 137 -13.87 -0.56 16.11
C THR A 137 -12.83 0.40 15.56
N SER A 138 -13.23 1.64 15.32
CA SER A 138 -12.30 2.71 14.96
C SER A 138 -12.67 4.03 15.59
N GLU A 139 -11.66 4.87 15.73
CA GLU A 139 -11.78 6.28 16.02
C GLU A 139 -11.23 7.07 14.84
N ASP A 140 -12.06 7.95 14.31
CA ASP A 140 -11.75 8.79 13.19
C ASP A 140 -11.57 10.22 13.68
N ARG A 141 -10.54 10.89 13.17
CA ARG A 141 -10.30 12.30 13.46
C ARG A 141 -10.34 13.11 12.18
N ALA A 142 -11.04 14.24 12.23
CA ALA A 142 -11.06 15.18 11.13
C ALA A 142 -9.64 15.70 10.87
N THR A 143 -9.37 15.90 9.59
CA THR A 143 -8.15 16.46 9.03
C THR A 143 -8.56 17.54 8.04
N GLY A 144 -7.63 18.39 7.60
CA GLY A 144 -7.94 19.41 6.58
C GLY A 144 -8.39 18.85 5.22
N LYS A 145 -8.39 17.53 5.01
CA LYS A 145 -8.73 16.86 3.75
C LYS A 145 -9.72 15.70 3.91
N GLY A 146 -10.30 15.48 5.09
CA GLY A 146 -11.17 14.33 5.40
C GLY A 146 -10.88 13.72 6.75
N TRP A 147 -10.82 12.40 6.87
CA TRP A 147 -10.62 11.68 8.13
C TRP A 147 -9.28 10.94 8.18
N SER A 148 -8.71 10.83 9.38
CA SER A 148 -7.70 9.83 9.71
C SER A 148 -8.36 8.80 10.62
N ARG A 149 -8.51 7.57 10.12
CA ARG A 149 -9.10 6.45 10.85
C ARG A 149 -8.03 5.64 11.54
N LEU A 150 -8.21 5.37 12.83
CA LEU A 150 -7.41 4.43 13.62
C LEU A 150 -8.29 3.30 14.12
N TYR A 151 -7.98 2.08 13.71
CA TYR A 151 -8.66 0.89 14.21
C TYR A 151 -8.08 0.40 15.54
N ASN A 152 -8.87 -0.40 16.26
CA ASN A 152 -8.49 -1.00 17.54
C ASN A 152 -7.27 -1.95 17.49
N ASP A 153 -6.88 -2.43 16.30
CA ASP A 153 -5.67 -3.24 16.09
C ASP A 153 -4.43 -2.39 15.72
N GLY A 154 -4.53 -1.07 15.79
CA GLY A 154 -3.45 -0.13 15.49
C GLY A 154 -3.31 0.23 14.01
N ARG A 155 -4.09 -0.36 13.10
CA ARG A 155 -4.04 0.00 11.67
C ARG A 155 -4.62 1.39 11.44
N ARG A 156 -3.91 2.20 10.64
CA ARG A 156 -4.31 3.55 10.26
C ARG A 156 -4.64 3.63 8.77
N VAL A 157 -5.67 4.41 8.44
CA VAL A 157 -6.14 4.65 7.07
C VAL A 157 -6.47 6.13 6.91
N GLY A 158 -6.02 6.74 5.81
CA GLY A 158 -6.45 8.07 5.43
C GLY A 158 -7.73 8.00 4.58
N ILE A 159 -8.72 8.81 4.90
CA ILE A 159 -9.95 8.91 4.13
C ILE A 159 -10.06 10.35 3.65
N ARG A 160 -9.92 10.55 2.34
CA ARG A 160 -10.04 11.88 1.76
C ARG A 160 -11.51 12.16 1.49
N THR A 161 -12.02 13.29 1.97
CA THR A 161 -13.38 13.73 1.70
C THR A 161 -13.38 14.87 0.70
N THR A 162 -14.19 14.78 -0.35
CA THR A 162 -14.47 15.91 -1.22
C THR A 162 -15.86 16.48 -0.89
N GLY A 163 -15.94 17.79 -0.61
CA GLY A 163 -17.17 18.47 -0.18
C GLY A 163 -16.96 19.49 0.95
N THR A 164 -18.03 20.15 1.38
CA THR A 164 -18.01 21.24 2.38
C THR A 164 -18.36 20.81 3.81
N ALA A 165 -18.78 19.57 4.03
CA ALA A 165 -19.21 19.06 5.33
C ALA A 165 -18.51 17.74 5.70
N PRO A 166 -18.34 17.45 7.01
CA PRO A 166 -17.84 16.16 7.45
C PRO A 166 -18.80 15.05 6.99
N VAL A 167 -18.31 14.17 6.12
CA VAL A 167 -19.04 13.04 5.57
C VAL A 167 -18.81 11.84 6.47
N PRO A 168 -19.83 11.27 7.14
CA PRO A 168 -19.65 10.10 7.99
C PRO A 168 -19.28 8.87 7.14
N VAL A 169 -18.45 7.97 7.69
CA VAL A 169 -17.87 6.85 6.92
C VAL A 169 -18.15 5.50 7.59
N PRO A 170 -19.39 4.99 7.56
CA PRO A 170 -19.76 3.72 8.20
C PRO A 170 -19.33 2.47 7.41
N PHE A 171 -18.26 2.56 6.61
CA PHE A 171 -17.65 1.44 5.91
C PHE A 171 -16.27 1.15 6.49
N ALA A 172 -15.91 -0.11 6.72
CA ALA A 172 -14.60 -0.51 7.25
C ALA A 172 -13.46 -0.38 6.21
N LEU A 173 -13.19 0.85 5.73
CA LEU A 173 -12.22 1.13 4.67
C LEU A 173 -10.79 0.68 5.03
N GLY A 174 -10.08 0.18 4.02
CA GLY A 174 -8.72 -0.34 4.18
C GLY A 174 -8.64 -1.70 4.89
N ARG A 175 -9.74 -2.47 4.91
CA ARG A 175 -9.82 -3.85 5.41
C ARG A 175 -10.01 -4.87 4.30
#